data_AF-A0A2G3AK68-F1
#
_entry.id   AF-A0A2G3AK68-F1
#
_cell.length_a   1.000
_cell.length_b   1.000
_cell.length_c   1.000
_cell.angle_alpha   90.00
_cell.angle_beta   90.00
_cell.angle_gamma   90.00
#
_symmetry.space_group_name_H-M   'P 1'
#
loop_
_entity.id
_entity.type
_entity.pdbx_description
1 polymer ?
#
loop_
_entity_poly.entity_id
_entity_poly.type
_entity_poly.pdbx_seq_one_letter_code
_entity_poly.pdbx_strand_id
1 'polypeptide(L)'
;MNSLGTSIVNGIYRIVINQKLQSLGIYYRSELDCNGISVYTGTIISDWGGRSELEIDRKARIWAHVRRKQKISILVLSSAMGLTLREILENVCYPEIFLSFLSNKERKKLGQKKMPFWSFINNLLV
;
A
#
# COMPACT_ATOMS: atom_id res chain seq x y z
N MET A 1 -31.58 19.33 -20.56
CA MET A 1 -32.32 19.53 -19.30
C MET A 1 -33.36 20.60 -19.53
N ASN A 2 -34.61 20.40 -19.12
CA ASN A 2 -35.64 21.44 -19.18
C ASN A 2 -35.53 22.38 -17.96
N SER A 3 -36.33 23.44 -17.93
CA SER A 3 -36.41 24.40 -16.82
C SER A 3 -36.73 23.77 -15.46
N LEU A 4 -37.30 22.57 -15.46
CA LEU A 4 -37.62 21.78 -14.26
C LEU A 4 -36.48 20.85 -13.81
N GLY A 5 -35.33 20.85 -14.51
CA GLY A 5 -34.18 20.00 -14.15
C GLY A 5 -34.31 18.53 -14.58
N THR A 6 -35.27 18.21 -15.45
CA THR A 6 -35.46 16.86 -16.02
C THR A 6 -34.86 16.75 -17.43
N SER A 7 -34.51 15.54 -17.84
CA SER A 7 -34.05 15.20 -19.18
C SER A 7 -35.00 14.19 -19.80
N ILE A 8 -35.34 14.35 -21.08
CA ILE A 8 -36.20 13.42 -21.81
C ILE A 8 -35.30 12.39 -22.50
N VAL A 9 -35.52 11.11 -22.22
CA VAL A 9 -34.82 9.98 -22.86
C VAL A 9 -35.87 8.99 -23.36
N ASN A 10 -35.91 8.75 -24.67
CA ASN A 10 -36.91 7.90 -25.34
C ASN A 10 -38.37 8.30 -25.01
N GLY A 11 -38.65 9.60 -24.95
CA GLY A 11 -40.00 10.12 -24.64
C GLY A 11 -40.40 10.05 -23.16
N ILE A 12 -39.51 9.58 -22.27
CA ILE A 12 -39.76 9.47 -20.84
C ILE A 12 -38.90 10.50 -20.09
N TYR A 13 -39.51 11.18 -19.11
CA TYR A 13 -38.80 12.09 -18.22
C TYR A 13 -37.89 11.31 -17.26
N ARG A 14 -36.64 11.76 -17.16
CA ARG A 14 -35.63 11.24 -16.23
C ARG A 14 -35.00 12.39 -15.45
N ILE A 15 -34.59 12.11 -14.22
CA ILE A 15 -33.88 13.04 -13.36
C ILE A 15 -32.48 12.50 -13.14
N VAL A 16 -31.46 13.36 -13.29
CA VAL A 16 -30.08 13.03 -12.99
C VAL A 16 -29.83 13.37 -11.52
N ILE A 17 -29.35 12.41 -10.74
CA ILE A 17 -29.05 12.58 -9.32
C ILE A 17 -27.53 12.62 -9.13
N ASN A 18 -27.07 13.56 -8.31
CA ASN A 18 -25.65 13.65 -7.96
C ASN A 18 -25.25 12.48 -7.06
N GLN A 19 -24.18 11.78 -7.43
CA GLN A 19 -23.58 10.73 -6.61
C GLN A 19 -22.57 11.34 -5.64
N LYS A 20 -22.52 10.85 -4.40
CA LYS A 20 -21.45 11.14 -3.46
C LYS A 20 -20.42 10.01 -3.52
N LEU A 21 -19.19 10.36 -3.87
CA LEU A 21 -18.05 9.44 -3.95
C LEU A 21 -16.91 9.96 -3.07
N GLN A 22 -16.04 9.06 -2.63
CA GLN A 22 -14.78 9.42 -1.99
C GLN A 22 -13.89 10.17 -2.99
N SER A 23 -13.33 11.31 -2.57
CA SER A 23 -12.40 12.06 -3.41
C SER A 23 -11.09 11.29 -3.60
N LEU A 24 -10.35 11.69 -4.62
CA LEU A 24 -9.02 11.16 -4.88
C LEU A 24 -8.03 11.68 -3.84
N GLY A 25 -7.05 10.86 -3.46
CA GLY A 25 -6.05 11.25 -2.48
C GLY A 25 -5.56 10.11 -1.59
N ILE A 26 -4.86 10.51 -0.54
CA ILE A 26 -4.29 9.62 0.47
C ILE A 26 -5.09 9.75 1.76
N TYR A 27 -5.58 8.63 2.25
CA TYR A 27 -6.39 8.54 3.47
C TYR A 27 -5.67 7.71 4.51
N TYR A 28 -5.68 8.17 5.75
CA TYR A 28 -5.11 7.46 6.88
C TYR A 28 -6.23 6.96 7.79
N ARG A 29 -6.12 5.71 8.24
CA ARG A 29 -7.02 5.09 9.20
C ARG A 29 -6.20 4.42 10.28
N SER A 30 -6.65 4.53 11.52
CA SER A 30 -6.14 3.77 12.66
C SER A 30 -7.26 2.91 13.19
N GLU A 31 -7.00 1.61 13.37
CA GLU A 31 -7.94 0.66 13.92
C GLU A 31 -7.30 0.01 15.15
N LEU A 32 -8.07 -0.07 16.24
CA LEU A 32 -7.63 -0.77 17.45
C LEU A 32 -8.03 -2.24 17.32
N ASP A 33 -7.04 -3.11 17.43
CA ASP A 33 -7.28 -4.54 17.49
C ASP A 33 -7.83 -4.98 18.84
N CYS A 34 -8.36 -6.21 18.88
CA CYS A 34 -8.83 -6.87 20.11
C CYS A 34 -7.76 -6.95 21.22
N ASN A 35 -6.49 -6.89 20.86
CA ASN A 35 -5.35 -6.91 21.80
C ASN A 35 -4.91 -5.50 22.24
N GLY A 36 -5.62 -4.44 21.84
CA GLY A 36 -5.28 -3.05 22.16
C GLY A 36 -4.11 -2.46 21.35
N ILE A 37 -3.61 -3.19 20.35
CA ILE A 37 -2.55 -2.71 19.45
C ILE A 37 -3.22 -1.95 18.29
N SER A 38 -2.68 -0.78 17.94
CA SER A 38 -3.15 -0.01 16.79
C SER A 38 -2.54 -0.50 15.48
N VAL A 39 -3.40 -0.74 14.49
CA VAL A 39 -3.03 -0.98 13.10
C VAL A 39 -3.29 0.28 12.30
N TYR A 40 -2.26 0.74 11.59
CA TYR A 40 -2.34 1.96 10.78
C TYR A 40 -2.42 1.60 9.31
N THR A 41 -3.39 2.15 8.61
CA THR A 41 -3.61 1.91 7.18
C THR A 41 -3.59 3.22 6.41
N GLY A 42 -2.74 3.32 5.40
CA GLY A 42 -2.73 4.37 4.38
C GLY A 42 -3.34 3.86 3.09
N THR A 43 -4.48 4.41 2.68
CA THR A 43 -5.15 4.09 1.41
C THR A 43 -4.86 5.16 0.37
N ILE A 44 -4.37 4.76 -0.79
CA ILE A 44 -4.11 5.63 -1.94
C ILE A 44 -5.20 5.36 -2.98
N ILE A 45 -5.94 6.40 -3.35
CA ILE A 45 -7.01 6.38 -4.36
C ILE A 45 -6.61 7.32 -5.50
N SER A 46 -6.27 6.72 -6.64
CA SER A 46 -5.93 7.40 -7.89
C SER A 46 -7.15 7.57 -8.81
N ASP A 47 -7.13 8.59 -9.67
CA ASP A 47 -8.16 8.92 -10.68
C ASP A 47 -8.40 7.83 -11.72
N TRP A 48 -7.33 7.29 -12.30
CA TRP A 48 -7.39 6.32 -13.42
C TRP A 48 -6.88 4.92 -13.04
N GLY A 49 -6.68 4.68 -11.74
CA GLY A 49 -5.93 3.53 -11.26
C GLY A 49 -6.66 2.66 -10.26
N GLY A 50 -5.90 1.75 -9.64
CA GLY A 50 -6.38 0.87 -8.59
C GLY A 50 -6.23 1.50 -7.21
N ARG A 51 -6.96 0.94 -6.25
CA ARG A 51 -6.75 1.20 -4.84
C ARG A 51 -5.50 0.45 -4.36
N SER A 52 -4.62 1.17 -3.68
CA SER A 52 -3.41 0.62 -3.06
C SER A 52 -3.46 0.93 -1.58
N GLU A 53 -3.17 -0.05 -0.74
CA GLU A 53 -3.18 0.11 0.71
C GLU A 53 -1.81 -0.24 1.27
N LEU A 54 -1.34 0.58 2.20
CA LEU A 54 -0.15 0.34 3.02
C LEU A 54 -0.62 0.15 4.45
N GLU A 55 -0.21 -0.94 5.08
CA GLU A 55 -0.66 -1.31 6.41
C GLU A 55 0.55 -1.56 7.32
N ILE A 56 0.51 -0.99 8.52
CA ILE A 56 1.44 -1.28 9.60
C ILE A 56 0.73 -2.26 10.53
N ASP A 57 1.16 -3.51 10.47
CA ASP A 57 0.66 -4.62 11.28
C ASP A 57 1.16 -4.51 12.73
N ARG A 58 0.54 -5.28 13.62
CA ARG A 58 0.80 -5.35 15.07
C ARG A 58 2.27 -5.59 15.43
N LYS A 59 3.00 -6.28 14.54
CA LYS A 59 4.43 -6.58 14.70
C LYS A 59 5.35 -5.47 14.16
N ALA A 60 4.81 -4.26 13.94
CA ALA A 60 5.48 -3.14 13.29
C ALA A 60 6.01 -3.48 11.88
N ARG A 61 5.35 -4.43 11.19
CA ARG A 61 5.66 -4.81 9.82
C ARG A 61 4.78 -4.02 8.87
N ILE A 62 5.39 -3.56 7.79
CA ILE A 62 4.76 -2.76 6.75
C ILE A 62 4.43 -3.69 5.58
N TRP A 63 3.15 -3.74 5.26
CA TRP A 63 2.59 -4.51 4.17
C TRP A 63 2.04 -3.56 3.10
N ALA A 64 2.18 -3.96 1.86
CA ALA A 64 1.53 -3.34 0.73
C ALA A 64 0.47 -4.29 0.15
N HIS A 65 -0.71 -3.76 -0.10
CA HIS A 65 -1.82 -4.45 -0.72
C HIS A 65 -2.18 -3.70 -2.00
N VAL A 66 -1.79 -4.26 -3.14
CA VAL A 66 -2.00 -3.66 -4.45
C VAL A 66 -3.16 -4.38 -5.14
N ARG A 67 -4.33 -3.72 -5.23
CA ARG A 67 -5.59 -4.32 -5.70
C ARG A 67 -5.99 -5.56 -4.86
N ARG A 68 -6.89 -6.40 -5.40
CA ARG A 68 -7.38 -7.66 -4.80
C ARG A 68 -6.33 -8.80 -4.75
N LYS A 69 -5.04 -8.48 -4.63
CA LYS A 69 -3.95 -9.46 -4.53
C LYS A 69 -3.58 -9.70 -3.07
N GLN A 70 -2.76 -10.69 -2.78
CA GLN A 70 -2.28 -10.90 -1.41
C GLN A 70 -1.42 -9.73 -0.92
N LYS A 71 -1.35 -9.56 0.40
CA LYS A 71 -0.42 -8.62 1.04
C LYS A 71 1.01 -9.03 0.70
N ILE A 72 1.82 -8.08 0.25
CA ILE A 72 3.25 -8.26 0.00
C ILE A 72 4.03 -7.36 0.94
N SER A 73 5.25 -7.74 1.32
CA SER A 73 6.10 -6.86 2.12
C SER A 73 6.46 -5.60 1.33
N ILE A 74 6.54 -4.46 2.02
CA ILE A 74 6.98 -3.20 1.41
C ILE A 74 8.37 -3.32 0.77
N LEU A 75 9.25 -4.17 1.32
CA LEU A 75 10.59 -4.41 0.78
C LEU A 75 10.55 -5.06 -0.60
N VAL A 76 9.61 -5.99 -0.83
CA VAL A 76 9.41 -6.62 -2.14
C VAL A 76 8.90 -5.59 -3.13
N LEU A 77 7.94 -4.75 -2.72
CA LEU A 77 7.39 -3.70 -3.58
C LEU A 77 8.49 -2.69 -3.97
N SER A 78 9.26 -2.19 -3.00
CA SER A 78 10.37 -1.26 -3.25
C SER A 78 11.46 -1.87 -4.13
N SER A 79 11.79 -3.14 -3.91
CA SER A 79 12.76 -3.84 -4.77
C SER A 79 12.25 -4.04 -6.19
N ALA A 80 10.95 -4.33 -6.37
CA ALA A 80 10.31 -4.40 -7.68
C ALA A 80 10.29 -3.05 -8.40
N MET A 81 10.31 -1.93 -7.66
CA MET A 81 10.49 -0.58 -8.21
C MET A 81 11.96 -0.26 -8.57
N GLY A 82 12.88 -1.21 -8.37
CA GLY A 82 14.30 -1.07 -8.72
C GLY A 82 15.19 -0.55 -7.59
N LEU A 83 14.66 -0.35 -6.38
CA LEU A 83 15.46 0.10 -5.25
C LEU A 83 16.25 -1.05 -4.65
N THR A 84 17.52 -0.80 -4.35
CA THR A 84 18.33 -1.72 -3.57
C THR A 84 18.05 -1.55 -2.08
N LEU A 85 18.24 -2.63 -1.31
CA LEU A 85 18.00 -2.57 0.14
C LEU A 85 18.88 -1.52 0.84
N ARG A 86 20.09 -1.27 0.32
CA ARG A 86 20.97 -0.21 0.82
C ARG A 86 20.37 1.18 0.61
N GLU A 87 19.90 1.48 -0.60
CA GLU A 87 19.26 2.75 -0.92
C GLU A 87 17.99 2.96 -0.09
N ILE A 88 17.21 1.90 0.15
CA ILE A 88 16.02 1.98 1.01
C ILE A 88 16.43 2.38 2.44
N LEU A 89 17.43 1.72 3.01
CA LEU A 89 17.88 2.00 4.38
C LEU A 89 18.52 3.39 4.53
N GLU A 90 19.20 3.89 3.51
CA GLU A 90 19.85 5.21 3.53
C GLU A 90 18.84 6.37 3.41
N ASN A 91 17.69 6.15 2.77
CA ASN A 91 16.71 7.22 2.50
C ASN A 91 15.50 7.25 3.45
N VAL A 92 15.34 6.25 4.32
CA VAL A 92 14.18 6.15 5.23
C VAL A 92 14.53 6.74 6.60
N CYS A 93 13.61 7.50 7.19
CA CYS A 93 13.79 8.11 8.52
C CYS A 93 13.97 7.09 9.65
N TYR A 94 13.33 5.91 9.55
CA TYR A 94 13.35 4.85 10.55
C TYR A 94 13.81 3.51 9.93
N PRO A 95 15.12 3.34 9.67
CA PRO A 95 15.66 2.14 9.03
C PRO A 95 15.50 0.88 9.91
N GLU A 96 15.39 1.06 11.23
CA GLU A 96 15.19 -0.01 12.22
C GLU A 96 13.95 -0.87 11.93
N ILE A 97 12.88 -0.22 11.47
CA ILE A 97 11.63 -0.89 11.09
C ILE A 97 11.93 -1.88 9.95
N PHE A 98 12.69 -1.45 8.94
CA PHE A 98 13.08 -2.27 7.79
C PHE A 98 14.07 -3.39 8.16
N LEU A 99 14.96 -3.14 9.13
CA LEU A 99 15.87 -4.17 9.65
C LEU A 99 15.14 -5.25 10.46
N SER A 100 13.98 -4.94 11.05
CA SER A 100 13.16 -5.91 11.79
C SER A 100 12.57 -7.01 10.91
N PHE A 101 12.41 -6.76 9.60
CA PHE A 101 11.93 -7.76 8.65
C PHE A 101 12.99 -8.80 8.28
N LEU A 102 14.28 -8.45 8.41
CA LEU A 102 15.38 -9.31 7.99
C LEU A 102 15.74 -10.34 9.07
N SER A 103 16.03 -11.57 8.63
CA SER A 103 16.58 -12.61 9.49
C SER A 103 18.02 -12.30 9.93
N ASN A 104 18.46 -12.90 11.05
CA ASN A 104 19.84 -12.74 11.55
C ASN A 104 20.91 -13.15 10.51
N LYS A 105 20.59 -14.09 9.62
CA LYS A 105 21.48 -14.54 8.54
C LYS A 105 21.64 -13.47 7.45
N GLU A 106 20.57 -12.73 7.17
CA GLU A 106 20.55 -11.67 6.14
C GLU A 106 21.22 -10.39 6.64
N ARG A 107 21.04 -10.04 7.91
CA ARG A 107 21.78 -8.96 8.56
C ARG A 107 23.30 -9.12 8.42
N LYS A 108 23.80 -10.36 8.55
CA LYS A 108 25.24 -10.67 8.34
C LYS A 108 25.66 -10.55 6.87
N LYS A 109 24.79 -10.89 5.93
CA LYS A 109 25.05 -10.76 4.47
C LYS A 109 25.01 -9.32 3.98
N LEU A 110 24.33 -8.41 4.70
CA LEU A 110 24.27 -6.99 4.36
C LEU A 110 25.67 -6.33 4.36
N GLY A 111 26.56 -6.76 5.25
CA GLY A 111 27.95 -6.33 5.28
C GLY A 111 28.81 -6.92 4.15
N GLN A 112 28.33 -7.96 3.46
CA GLN A 112 29.01 -8.62 2.35
C GLN A 112 28.39 -8.17 1.03
N LYS A 113 29.01 -7.13 0.46
CA LYS A 113 28.77 -6.33 -0.76
C LYS A 113 27.82 -6.76 -1.91
N LYS A 114 27.13 -7.91 -1.94
CA LYS A 114 26.10 -8.23 -2.95
C LYS A 114 25.20 -9.41 -2.53
N MET A 115 23.91 -9.15 -2.31
CA MET A 115 22.87 -10.18 -2.32
C MET A 115 22.19 -10.22 -3.71
N PRO A 116 22.04 -11.40 -4.35
CA PRO A 116 21.31 -11.52 -5.62
C PRO A 116 19.80 -11.30 -5.46
N PHE A 117 19.17 -10.63 -6.42
CA PHE A 117 17.73 -10.32 -6.45
C PHE A 117 16.82 -11.53 -6.21
N TRP A 118 17.08 -12.65 -6.91
CA TRP A 118 16.29 -13.88 -6.76
C TRP A 118 16.41 -14.52 -5.37
N SER A 119 17.59 -14.42 -4.74
CA SER A 119 17.78 -14.88 -3.37
C SER A 119 17.06 -14.00 -2.36
N PHE A 120 16.82 -12.74 -2.68
CA PHE A 120 16.12 -11.79 -1.81
C PHE A 120 14.60 -12.00 -1.86
N ILE A 121 14.03 -12.16 -3.06
CA ILE A 121 12.58 -12.38 -3.25
C ILE A 121 12.12 -13.69 -2.60
N ASN A 122 12.85 -14.80 -2.80
CA ASN A 122 12.45 -16.10 -2.24
C ASN A 122 12.42 -16.11 -0.71
N ASN A 123 13.18 -15.24 -0.04
CA ASN A 123 13.22 -15.16 1.41
C ASN A 123 12.13 -14.24 2.01
N LEU A 124 11.56 -13.33 1.22
CA LEU A 124 10.53 -12.37 1.66
C LEU A 124 9.09 -12.84 1.41
N LEU A 125 8.93 -13.95 0.67
CA LEU A 125 7.65 -14.61 0.38
C LEU A 125 7.29 -15.74 1.37
N VAL A 126 8.12 -15.96 2.39
CA VAL A 126 7.91 -16.95 3.49
C VAL A 126 7.65 -16.21 4.79
#